data_AF-A0AA96KF67-F1
#
_entry.id   AF-A0AA96KF67-F1
#
_cell.length_a   1.000
_cell.length_b   1.000
_cell.length_c   1.000
_cell.angle_alpha   90.00
_cell.angle_beta   90.00
_cell.angle_gamma   90.00
#
_symmetry.space_group_name_H-M   'P 1'
#
loop_
_entity.id
_entity.type
_entity.pdbx_description
1 polymer ?
#
loop_
_entity_poly.entity_id
_entity_poly.type
_entity_poly.pdbx_seq_one_letter_code
_entity_poly.pdbx_strand_id
1 'polypeptide(L)'
;METGVIQSKYRNEKAWDFAGIVIGLLGCLAQLTQVISEWQREDPSGLSIGFVFGYLLVFGFWLAYGVFFRRPAIIVTNAIALILQTFLFVAVF
;
A
#
# COMPACT_ATOMS: atom_id res chain seq x y z
N MET A 1 -10.06 14.51 34.94
CA MET A 1 -8.83 14.74 34.14
C MET A 1 -8.46 13.52 33.30
N GLU A 2 -8.47 12.31 33.88
CA GLU A 2 -8.11 11.06 33.18
C GLU A 2 -8.97 10.75 31.94
N THR A 3 -10.28 10.97 32.02
CA THR A 3 -11.22 10.79 30.89
C THR A 3 -10.93 11.70 29.69
N GLY A 4 -10.39 12.91 29.93
CA GLY A 4 -10.01 13.84 28.86
C GLY A 4 -8.75 13.41 28.10
N VAL A 5 -7.79 12.81 28.80
CA VAL A 5 -6.54 12.28 28.21
C VAL A 5 -6.81 11.06 27.35
N ILE A 6 -7.71 10.18 27.80
CA ILE A 6 -8.11 9.00 27.02
C ILE A 6 -8.85 9.40 25.73
N GLN A 7 -9.78 10.35 25.82
CA GLN A 7 -10.50 10.91 24.66
C GLN A 7 -9.56 11.56 23.62
N SER A 8 -8.56 12.34 24.07
CA SER A 8 -7.61 12.98 23.15
C SER A 8 -6.73 11.96 22.44
N LYS A 9 -6.29 10.91 23.14
CA LYS A 9 -5.52 9.80 22.54
C LYS A 9 -6.31 9.09 21.44
N TYR A 10 -7.56 8.70 21.70
CA TYR A 10 -8.41 8.04 20.70
C TYR A 10 -8.70 8.93 19.49
N ARG A 11 -8.88 10.24 19.69
CA ARG A 11 -9.08 11.18 18.59
C ARG A 11 -7.84 11.26 17.69
N ASN A 12 -6.66 11.32 18.30
CA ASN A 12 -5.39 11.34 17.56
C ASN A 12 -5.19 10.04 16.79
N GLU A 13 -5.44 8.88 17.40
CA GLU A 13 -5.35 7.57 16.73
C GLU A 13 -6.22 7.51 15.46
N LYS A 14 -7.47 7.97 15.53
CA LYS A 14 -8.36 8.02 14.36
C LYS A 14 -7.86 8.96 13.26
N ALA A 15 -7.29 10.11 13.63
CA ALA A 15 -6.73 11.05 12.67
C ALA A 15 -5.51 10.45 11.95
N TRP A 16 -4.65 9.73 12.68
CA TRP A 16 -3.50 9.04 12.11
C TRP A 16 -3.91 7.87 11.21
N ASP A 17 -4.93 7.09 11.58
CA ASP A 17 -5.47 6.05 10.71
C ASP A 17 -6.03 6.64 9.40
N PHE A 18 -6.79 7.73 9.49
CA PHE A 18 -7.32 8.41 8.31
C PHE A 18 -6.21 8.96 7.41
N ALA A 19 -5.23 9.66 7.99
CA ALA A 19 -4.08 10.16 7.26
C ALA A 19 -3.29 9.02 6.60
N GLY A 20 -3.11 7.90 7.30
CA GLY A 20 -2.45 6.71 6.77
C GLY A 20 -3.18 6.13 5.55
N ILE A 21 -4.51 6.08 5.57
CA ILE A 21 -5.32 5.67 4.42
C ILE A 21 -5.11 6.63 3.25
N VAL A 22 -5.25 7.94 3.47
CA VAL A 22 -5.12 8.94 2.40
C VAL A 22 -3.74 8.90 1.76
N ILE A 23 -2.67 8.93 2.56
CA ILE A 23 -1.30 8.89 2.04
C ILE A 23 -0.99 7.56 1.36
N GLY A 24 -1.43 6.43 1.93
CA GLY A 24 -1.23 5.14 1.29
C GLY A 24 -2.00 4.99 -0.03
N LEU A 25 -3.18 5.59 -0.15
CA LEU A 25 -3.92 5.65 -1.42
C LEU A 25 -3.21 6.52 -2.46
N LEU A 26 -2.57 7.63 -2.06
CA LEU A 26 -1.73 8.40 -2.97
C LEU A 26 -0.55 7.56 -3.50
N GLY A 27 0.07 6.75 -2.63
CA GLY A 27 1.09 5.77 -3.04
C GLY A 27 0.53 4.75 -4.02
N CYS A 28 -0.66 4.22 -3.78
CA CYS A 28 -1.33 3.30 -4.70
C CYS A 28 -1.63 3.96 -6.06
N LEU A 29 -2.05 5.23 -6.08
CA LEU A 29 -2.28 5.97 -7.33
C LEU A 29 -0.98 6.15 -8.11
N ALA A 30 0.12 6.48 -7.45
CA ALA A 30 1.43 6.55 -8.10
C ALA A 30 1.90 5.17 -8.63
N GLN A 31 1.59 4.09 -7.92
CA GLN A 31 1.88 2.75 -8.40
C GLN A 31 0.99 2.35 -9.59
N LEU A 32 -0.28 2.76 -9.59
CA LEU A 32 -1.20 2.53 -10.69
C LEU A 32 -0.72 3.20 -11.99
N THR A 33 -0.16 4.40 -11.93
CA THR A 33 0.40 5.04 -13.15
C THR A 33 1.58 4.24 -13.71
N GLN A 34 2.41 3.63 -12.86
CA GLN A 34 3.46 2.71 -13.30
C GLN A 34 2.90 1.44 -13.95
N VAL A 35 1.83 0.86 -13.38
CA VAL A 35 1.14 -0.30 -14.00
C VAL A 35 0.65 0.05 -15.39
N ILE A 36 -0.07 1.16 -15.54
CA ILE A 36 -0.59 1.62 -16.84
C ILE A 36 0.57 1.84 -17.83
N SER A 37 1.66 2.47 -17.38
CA SER A 37 2.84 2.71 -18.22
C SER A 37 3.47 1.42 -18.73
N GLU A 38 3.57 0.37 -17.92
CA GLU A 38 4.15 -0.90 -18.37
C GLU A 38 3.19 -1.67 -19.29
N TRP A 39 1.88 -1.65 -19.02
CA TRP A 39 0.88 -2.30 -19.88
C TRP A 39 0.76 -1.68 -21.28
N GLN A 40 1.12 -0.40 -21.43
CA GLN A 40 1.10 0.31 -22.71
C GLN A 40 2.46 0.31 -23.42
N ARG A 41 3.48 -0.27 -22.80
CA ARG A 41 4.85 -0.23 -23.33
C ARG A 41 4.96 -1.20 -24.52
N GLU A 42 5.55 -0.74 -25.62
CA GLU A 42 5.80 -1.57 -26.80
C GLU A 42 7.17 -2.27 -26.74
N ASP A 43 8.13 -1.64 -26.06
CA ASP A 43 9.48 -2.17 -25.85
C ASP A 43 9.57 -3.02 -24.57
N PRO A 44 10.60 -3.90 -24.45
CA PRO A 44 10.84 -4.64 -23.22
C PRO A 44 10.93 -3.75 -21.99
N SER A 45 10.38 -4.20 -20.87
CA SER A 45 10.40 -3.44 -19.62
C SER A 45 11.83 -3.17 -19.13
N GLY A 46 12.08 -1.94 -18.68
CA GLY A 46 13.32 -1.57 -18.00
C GLY A 46 13.32 -1.85 -16.49
N LEU A 47 12.20 -2.37 -15.94
CA LEU A 47 12.09 -2.63 -14.51
C LEU A 47 12.85 -3.90 -14.12
N SER A 48 13.55 -3.83 -12.99
CA SER A 48 14.22 -5.00 -12.42
C SER A 48 13.19 -6.01 -11.90
N ILE A 49 13.30 -7.27 -12.29
CA ILE A 49 12.48 -8.37 -11.75
C ILE A 49 12.60 -8.43 -10.22
N GLY A 50 13.79 -8.21 -9.68
CA GLY A 50 14.01 -8.18 -8.22
C GLY A 50 13.23 -7.06 -7.54
N PHE A 51 13.11 -5.91 -8.18
CA PHE A 51 12.27 -4.82 -7.68
C PHE A 51 10.79 -5.21 -7.71
N VAL A 52 10.30 -5.69 -8.85
CA VAL A 52 8.88 -5.99 -9.03
C VAL A 52 8.43 -7.12 -8.11
N PHE A 53 9.19 -8.22 -8.05
CA PHE A 53 8.91 -9.35 -7.16
C PHE A 53 9.17 -9.01 -5.69
N GLY A 54 10.23 -8.27 -5.39
CA GLY A 54 10.54 -7.87 -4.02
C GLY A 54 9.39 -7.09 -3.36
N TYR A 55 8.77 -6.18 -4.10
CA TYR A 55 7.62 -5.43 -3.58
C TYR A 55 6.35 -6.26 -3.43
N LEU A 56 6.17 -7.38 -4.16
CA LEU A 56 5.09 -8.33 -3.85
C LEU A 56 5.24 -8.89 -2.44
N LEU A 57 6.46 -9.28 -2.07
CA LEU A 57 6.74 -9.81 -0.73
C LEU A 57 6.56 -8.74 0.34
N VAL A 58 7.00 -7.50 0.08
CA VAL A 58 6.84 -6.37 1.00
C VAL A 58 5.36 -6.09 1.26
N PHE A 59 4.54 -5.93 0.22
CA PHE A 59 3.11 -5.63 0.40
C PHE A 59 2.36 -6.82 1.02
N GLY A 60 2.72 -8.05 0.66
CA GLY A 60 2.18 -9.26 1.30
C GLY A 60 2.48 -9.31 2.79
N PHE A 61 3.73 -9.04 3.18
CA PHE A 61 4.13 -8.98 4.59
C PHE A 61 3.37 -7.89 5.36
N TRP A 62 3.31 -6.67 4.82
CA TRP A 62 2.64 -5.56 5.50
C TRP A 62 1.12 -5.75 5.59
N LEU A 63 0.50 -6.38 4.60
CA LEU A 63 -0.90 -6.77 4.68
C LEU A 63 -1.12 -7.77 5.82
N ALA A 64 -0.31 -8.83 5.90
CA ALA A 64 -0.37 -9.81 6.99
C ALA A 64 -0.14 -9.14 8.36
N TYR A 65 0.84 -8.25 8.45
CA TYR A 65 1.11 -7.44 9.64
C TYR A 65 -0.10 -6.60 10.04
N GLY A 66 -0.71 -5.89 9.09
CA GLY A 66 -1.89 -5.05 9.33
C GLY A 66 -3.06 -5.86 9.88
N VAL A 67 -3.30 -7.06 9.32
CA VAL A 67 -4.33 -7.98 9.80
C VAL A 67 -4.04 -8.45 11.23
N PHE A 68 -2.81 -8.89 11.51
CA PHE A 68 -2.41 -9.40 12.83
C PHE A 68 -2.58 -8.34 13.93
N PHE A 69 -2.20 -7.09 13.66
CA PHE A 69 -2.27 -5.99 14.61
C PHE A 69 -3.56 -5.14 14.50
N ARG A 70 -4.52 -5.55 13.67
CA ARG A 70 -5.80 -4.84 13.43
C ARG A 70 -5.60 -3.35 13.10
N ARG A 71 -4.75 -3.05 12.10
CA ARG A 71 -4.45 -1.69 11.64
C ARG A 71 -5.11 -1.40 10.28
N PRO A 72 -6.32 -0.79 10.25
CA PRO A 72 -7.09 -0.63 9.00
C PRO A 72 -6.33 0.11 7.91
N ALA A 73 -5.59 1.17 8.28
CA ALA A 73 -4.81 1.94 7.33
C ALA A 73 -3.77 1.10 6.59
N ILE A 74 -3.07 0.22 7.31
CA ILE A 74 -2.07 -0.69 6.72
C ILE A 74 -2.77 -1.73 5.85
N ILE A 75 -3.88 -2.32 6.32
CA ILE A 75 -4.61 -3.37 5.60
C ILE A 75 -5.10 -2.86 4.25
N VAL A 76 -5.85 -1.75 4.25
CA VAL A 76 -6.50 -1.24 3.03
C VAL A 76 -5.45 -0.87 1.99
N THR A 77 -4.41 -0.15 2.40
CA THR A 77 -3.42 0.38 1.47
C THR A 77 -2.51 -0.72 0.92
N ASN A 78 -2.08 -1.68 1.74
CA ASN A 78 -1.22 -2.77 1.28
C ASN A 78 -1.99 -3.84 0.48
N ALA A 79 -3.29 -4.02 0.74
CA ALA A 79 -4.13 -4.88 -0.11
C ALA A 79 -4.21 -4.33 -1.54
N ILE A 80 -4.48 -3.03 -1.68
CA ILE A 80 -4.53 -2.36 -3.00
C ILE A 80 -3.14 -2.39 -3.66
N ALA A 81 -2.09 -2.03 -2.92
CA ALA A 81 -0.72 -2.05 -3.44
C ALA A 81 -0.29 -3.45 -3.88
N LEU A 82 -0.65 -4.51 -3.16
CA LEU A 82 -0.35 -5.89 -3.55
C LEU A 82 -1.07 -6.30 -4.85
N ILE A 83 -2.32 -5.90 -5.01
CA ILE A 83 -3.09 -6.14 -6.25
C ILE A 83 -2.42 -5.41 -7.42
N LEU A 84 -2.12 -4.12 -7.26
CA LEU A 84 -1.44 -3.33 -8.28
C LEU A 84 -0.06 -3.90 -8.62
N GLN A 85 0.68 -4.37 -7.62
CA GLN A 85 2.01 -4.94 -7.81
C GLN A 85 1.94 -6.27 -8.55
N THR A 86 0.87 -7.04 -8.31
CA THR A 86 0.59 -8.26 -9.09
C THR A 86 0.32 -7.92 -10.55
N PHE A 87 -0.47 -6.88 -10.82
CA PHE A 87 -0.67 -6.40 -12.20
C PHE A 87 0.60 -5.87 -12.85
N LEU A 88 1.46 -5.18 -12.08
CA LEU A 88 2.77 -4.74 -12.57
C LEU A 88 3.67 -5.93 -12.91
N PHE A 89 3.68 -6.95 -12.06
CA PHE A 89 4.41 -8.19 -12.31
C PHE A 89 3.94 -8.85 -13.61
N VAL A 90 2.63 -8.99 -13.81
CA VAL A 90 2.09 -9.53 -15.07
C VAL A 90 2.40 -8.63 -16.28
N ALA A 91 2.50 -7.31 -16.12
CA ALA A 91 2.83 -6.41 -17.23
C ALA A 91 4.28 -6.57 -17.72
N VAL A 92 5.17 -6.91 -16.79
CA VAL A 92 6.62 -6.99 -17.03
C VAL A 92 7.05 -8.35 -17.59
N PHE A 93 6.20 -9.38 -17.47
CA PHE A 93 6.45 -10.76 -17.90
C PHE A 93 5.59 -11.14 -19.11
#